data_AF-A0A392SP22-F1
#
_entry.id   AF-A0A392SP22-F1
#
_cell.length_a   1.000
_cell.length_b   1.000
_cell.length_c   1.000
_cell.angle_alpha   90.00
_cell.angle_beta   90.00
_cell.angle_gamma   90.00
#
_symmetry.space_group_name_H-M   'P 1'
#
loop_
_entity.id
_entity.type
_entity.pdbx_description
1 polymer ?
#
loop_
_entity_poly.entity_id
_entity_poly.type
_entity_poly.pdbx_seq_one_letter_code
_entity_poly.pdbx_strand_id
1 'polypeptide(L)'
;MKGCSKKAKTVPSVPIDNVSFHHENGASRWKFIYQRRVALERNLSDDLLQCQELVELIEATGLMKIIKGLDKCYDRLVREFIVNIEEDCDNP
;
A
#
# COMPACT_ATOMS: atom_id res chain seq x y z
N MET A 1 35.39 -9.21 -15.34
CA MET A 1 33.96 -9.37 -15.67
C MET A 1 33.29 -8.02 -15.44
N LYS A 2 32.98 -7.26 -16.50
CA LYS A 2 32.25 -5.99 -16.36
C LYS A 2 30.78 -6.32 -16.16
N GLY A 3 30.27 -6.11 -14.95
CA GLY A 3 28.85 -6.27 -14.64
C GLY A 3 28.03 -5.31 -15.51
N CYS A 4 27.06 -5.84 -16.24
CA CYS A 4 26.11 -5.05 -17.00
C CYS A 4 25.16 -4.39 -15.99
N SER A 5 25.39 -3.11 -15.67
CA SER A 5 24.39 -2.28 -15.00
C SER A 5 23.25 -2.04 -15.98
N LYS A 6 22.26 -2.94 -15.98
CA LYS A 6 20.95 -2.67 -16.58
C LYS A 6 20.43 -1.43 -15.87
N LYS A 7 20.46 -0.27 -16.54
CA LYS A 7 19.83 0.93 -16.01
C LYS A 7 18.37 0.57 -15.77
N ALA A 8 17.96 0.48 -14.49
CA ALA A 8 16.56 0.30 -14.16
C ALA A 8 15.80 1.39 -14.90
N LYS A 9 14.80 1.01 -15.70
CA LYS A 9 13.94 2.00 -16.37
C LYS A 9 13.48 2.98 -15.30
N THR A 10 13.68 4.27 -15.54
CA THR A 10 13.27 5.34 -14.63
C THR A 10 11.75 5.23 -14.48
N VAL A 11 11.30 4.59 -13.40
CA VAL A 11 9.88 4.53 -13.07
C VAL A 11 9.47 5.94 -12.69
N PRO A 12 8.43 6.52 -13.32
CA PRO A 12 7.96 7.85 -12.93
C PRO A 12 7.55 7.80 -11.46
N SER A 13 8.01 8.77 -10.68
CA SER A 13 7.64 8.87 -9.27
C SER A 13 6.14 9.15 -9.18
N VAL A 14 5.39 8.20 -8.63
CA VAL A 14 3.97 8.38 -8.30
C VAL A 14 3.88 8.46 -6.78
N PRO A 15 4.07 9.67 -6.21
CA PRO A 15 4.08 9.82 -4.76
C PRO A 15 2.68 9.58 -4.20
N ILE A 16 2.59 8.73 -3.19
CA ILE A 16 1.37 8.51 -2.43
C ILE A 16 1.47 9.38 -1.18
N ASP A 17 0.46 10.21 -0.93
CA ASP A 17 0.48 11.20 0.16
C ASP A 17 1.73 12.10 0.15
N ASN A 18 2.17 12.48 -1.06
CA ASN A 18 3.38 13.27 -1.33
C ASN A 18 4.70 12.60 -0.92
N VAL A 19 4.70 11.28 -0.74
CA VAL A 19 5.92 10.50 -0.46
C VAL A 19 6.11 9.43 -1.53
N SER A 20 7.31 9.35 -2.07
CA SER A 20 7.67 8.33 -3.04
C SER A 20 8.09 7.05 -2.33
N PHE A 21 7.57 5.91 -2.80
CA PHE A 21 8.01 4.58 -2.37
C PHE A 21 9.21 4.06 -3.16
N HIS A 22 9.70 4.84 -4.14
CA HIS A 22 10.83 4.48 -4.99
C HIS A 22 12.16 5.10 -4.53
N HIS A 23 12.12 5.95 -3.51
CA HIS A 23 13.28 6.67 -3.00
C HIS A 23 13.35 6.50 -1.49
N GLU A 24 14.55 6.24 -0.98
CA GLU A 24 14.80 6.02 0.44
C GLU A 24 14.46 7.25 1.29
N ASN A 25 14.67 8.48 0.79
CA ASN A 25 14.41 9.78 1.46
C ASN A 25 13.01 9.98 2.07
N GLY A 26 12.06 9.09 1.81
CA GLY A 26 10.70 9.13 2.37
C GLY A 26 10.41 8.00 3.36
N ALA A 27 11.35 7.11 3.60
CA ALA A 27 11.08 5.81 4.19
C ALA A 27 10.76 5.89 5.70
N SER A 28 11.32 6.86 6.44
CA SER A 28 10.88 7.17 7.81
C SER A 28 9.40 7.53 7.89
N ARG A 29 8.82 8.08 6.82
CA ARG A 29 7.41 8.51 6.76
C ARG A 29 6.47 7.40 6.31
N TRP A 30 6.98 6.28 5.79
CA TRP A 30 6.14 5.20 5.26
C TRP A 30 5.29 4.55 6.36
N LYS A 31 5.80 4.44 7.60
CA LYS A 31 5.02 3.94 8.74
C LYS A 31 3.77 4.77 9.02
N PHE A 32 3.91 6.09 9.01
CA PHE A 32 2.80 7.01 9.21
C PHE A 32 1.78 6.94 8.06
N ILE A 33 2.27 6.92 6.81
CA ILE A 33 1.42 6.81 5.62
C ILE A 33 0.63 5.51 5.63
N TYR A 34 1.28 4.40 5.94
CA TYR A 34 0.62 3.11 6.08
C TYR A 34 -0.49 3.13 7.13
N GLN A 35 -0.22 3.63 8.34
CA GLN A 35 -1.23 3.74 9.39
C GLN A 35 -2.43 4.60 8.94
N ARG A 36 -2.16 5.73 8.28
CA ARG A 36 -3.21 6.60 7.74
C ARG A 36 -4.04 5.90 6.66
N ARG A 37 -3.40 5.16 5.76
CA ARG A 37 -4.07 4.43 4.67
C ARG A 37 -4.93 3.29 5.19
N VAL A 38 -4.43 2.50 6.14
CA VAL A 38 -5.23 1.44 6.79
C VAL A 38 -6.45 2.01 7.50
N ALA A 39 -6.31 3.16 8.18
CA ALA A 39 -7.44 3.82 8.82
C ALA A 39 -8.48 4.31 7.80
N LEU A 40 -8.04 4.94 6.71
CA LEU A 40 -8.93 5.38 5.62
C LEU A 40 -9.66 4.21 4.96
N GLU A 41 -8.96 3.11 4.68
CA GLU A 41 -9.53 1.95 4.02
C GLU A 41 -10.56 1.22 4.90
N ARG A 42 -10.33 1.17 6.22
CA ARG A 42 -11.34 0.68 7.18
C ARG A 42 -12.59 1.56 7.21
N ASN A 43 -12.42 2.88 7.27
CA ASN A 43 -13.55 3.81 7.24
C ASN A 43 -14.36 3.69 5.92
N LEU A 44 -13.67 3.63 4.78
CA LEU A 44 -14.31 3.45 3.47
C LEU A 44 -15.00 2.09 3.35
N SER A 45 -14.45 1.04 3.96
CA SER A 45 -15.09 -0.27 4.00
C SER A 45 -16.41 -0.23 4.75
N ASP A 46 -16.47 0.49 5.88
CA ASP A 46 -17.71 0.64 6.64
C ASP A 46 -18.76 1.44 5.85
N ASP A 47 -18.34 2.52 5.17
CA ASP A 47 -19.20 3.31 4.29
C ASP A 47 -19.72 2.49 3.09
N LEU A 48 -18.85 1.65 2.49
CA LEU A 48 -19.23 0.77 1.38
C LEU A 48 -20.28 -0.25 1.81
N LEU A 49 -20.19 -0.78 3.03
CA LEU A 49 -21.16 -1.71 3.60
C LEU A 49 -22.54 -1.06 3.85
N GLN A 50 -22.61 0.27 3.98
CA GLN A 50 -23.89 1.00 4.06
C GLN A 50 -24.57 1.13 2.68
N CYS A 51 -23.84 0.93 1.58
CA CYS A 51 -24.38 1.03 0.22
C CYS A 51 -24.91 -0.33 -0.24
N GLN A 52 -26.19 -0.59 0.05
CA GLN A 52 -26.88 -1.85 -0.27
C GLN A 52 -26.73 -2.27 -1.74
N GLU A 53 -26.85 -1.34 -2.69
CA GLU A 53 -26.72 -1.61 -4.13
C GLU A 53 -25.32 -2.13 -4.51
N LEU A 54 -24.26 -1.51 -3.96
CA LEU A 54 -22.88 -1.96 -4.19
C LEU A 54 -22.61 -3.32 -3.55
N VAL A 55 -23.12 -3.55 -2.34
CA VAL A 55 -23.00 -4.84 -1.65
C VAL A 55 -23.66 -5.95 -2.46
N GLU A 56 -24.88 -5.73 -2.95
CA GLU A 56 -25.61 -6.70 -3.77
C GLU A 56 -24.90 -7.01 -5.10
N LEU A 57 -24.35 -6.00 -5.77
CA LEU A 57 -23.54 -6.19 -6.99
C LEU A 57 -22.26 -7.01 -6.72
N ILE A 58 -21.57 -6.73 -5.62
CA ILE A 58 -20.36 -7.45 -5.21
C ILE A 58 -20.68 -8.90 -4.84
N GLU A 59 -21.82 -9.13 -4.17
CA GLU A 59 -22.29 -10.48 -3.84
C GLU A 59 -22.71 -11.24 -5.09
N ALA A 60 -23.43 -10.61 -6.01
CA ALA A 60 -23.85 -11.21 -7.28
C ALA A 60 -22.66 -11.64 -8.16
N THR A 61 -21.54 -10.92 -8.07
CA THR A 61 -20.29 -11.29 -8.76
C THR A 61 -19.47 -12.35 -8.01
N GLY A 62 -19.84 -12.72 -6.79
CA GLY A 62 -19.12 -13.67 -5.94
C GLY A 62 -17.79 -13.14 -5.39
N LEU A 63 -17.53 -11.82 -5.51
CA LEU A 63 -16.24 -11.20 -5.16
C LEU A 63 -16.14 -10.81 -3.68
N MET A 64 -17.22 -10.95 -2.92
CA MET A 64 -17.28 -10.56 -1.51
C MET A 64 -16.16 -11.18 -0.66
N LYS A 65 -15.82 -12.46 -0.92
CA LYS A 65 -14.72 -13.15 -0.21
C LYS A 65 -13.34 -12.56 -0.53
N ILE A 66 -13.14 -12.08 -1.75
CA ILE A 66 -11.87 -11.48 -2.20
C ILE A 66 -11.70 -10.12 -1.53
N ILE A 67 -12.74 -9.29 -1.55
CA ILE A 67 -12.72 -7.96 -0.93
C ILE A 67 -12.47 -8.06 0.58
N LYS A 68 -13.17 -8.97 1.28
CA LYS A 68 -12.98 -9.23 2.72
C LYS A 68 -11.62 -9.83 3.12
N GLY A 69 -10.83 -10.30 2.16
CA GLY A 69 -9.49 -10.85 2.39
C GLY A 69 -8.36 -9.94 1.92
N LEU A 70 -8.68 -8.92 1.12
CA LEU A 70 -7.71 -8.00 0.53
C LEU A 70 -7.07 -7.12 1.59
N ASP A 71 -7.87 -6.67 2.57
CA ASP A 71 -7.44 -5.86 3.72
C ASP A 71 -6.26 -6.51 4.47
N LYS A 72 -6.39 -7.79 4.82
CA LYS A 72 -5.40 -8.57 5.58
C LYS A 72 -4.17 -8.86 4.75
N CYS A 73 -4.35 -9.14 3.46
CA CYS A 73 -3.25 -9.40 2.54
C CYS A 73 -2.37 -8.15 2.37
N TYR A 74 -3.01 -7.00 2.13
CA TYR A 74 -2.32 -5.73 1.99
C TYR A 74 -1.67 -5.28 3.29
N ASP A 75 -2.37 -5.40 4.42
CA ASP A 75 -1.84 -5.08 5.75
C ASP A 75 -0.55 -5.86 6.04
N ARG A 76 -0.55 -7.16 5.77
CA ARG A 76 0.62 -8.01 5.98
C ARG A 76 1.78 -7.66 5.05
N LEU A 77 1.51 -7.47 3.76
CA LEU A 77 2.53 -7.16 2.76
C LEU A 77 3.22 -5.83 3.06
N VAL A 78 2.46 -4.81 3.45
CA VAL A 78 3.01 -3.49 3.78
C VAL A 78 3.75 -3.50 5.12
N ARG A 79 3.28 -4.26 6.12
CA ARG A 79 4.03 -4.46 7.38
C ARG A 79 5.37 -5.13 7.14
N GLU A 80 5.40 -6.21 6.36
CA GLU A 80 6.64 -6.91 6.01
C GLU A 80 7.59 -5.97 5.27
N PHE A 81 7.08 -5.11 4.39
CA PHE A 81 7.90 -4.11 3.71
C PHE A 81 8.47 -3.05 4.66
N ILE A 82 7.67 -2.51 5.58
CA ILE A 82 8.10 -1.45 6.51
C ILE A 82 9.06 -1.95 7.59
N VAL A 83 8.87 -3.16 8.11
CA VAL A 83 9.75 -3.74 9.15
C VAL A 83 11.16 -4.00 8.63
N ASN A 84 11.32 -4.17 7.32
CA ASN A 84 12.62 -4.38 6.68
C ASN A 84 13.38 -3.07 6.38
N ILE A 85 12.90 -1.93 6.88
CA ILE A 85 13.54 -0.63 6.71
C ILE A 85 14.31 -0.32 7.98
N GLU A 86 15.62 -0.08 7.85
CA GLU A 86 16.48 0.33 8.97
C GLU A 86 16.06 1.71 9.50
N GLU A 87 16.18 1.94 10.82
CA GLU A 87 15.74 3.19 11.47
C GLU A 87 16.43 4.45 10.91
N ASP A 88 17.62 4.30 10.30
CA ASP A 88 18.44 5.39 9.76
C ASP A 88 18.48 5.42 8.22
N CYS A 89 17.54 4.81 7.51
CA CYS A 89 17.58 4.78 6.03
C CYS A 89 17.44 6.17 5.35
N ASP A 90 17.08 7.20 6.11
CA ASP A 90 17.02 8.60 5.66
C ASP A 90 18.28 9.41 6.03
N ASN A 91 19.27 8.78 6.65
CA ASN A 91 20.50 9.43 7.10
C ASN A 91 21.58 9.32 6.00
N PRO A 92 22.08 10.45 5.44
CA PRO A 92 22.96 10.48 4.27
C PRO A 92 24.37 9.92 4.50
#